data_AF-A0A9D8Q3C1-F1
#
_entry.id   AF-A0A9D8Q3C1-F1
#
_cell.length_a   1.000
_cell.length_b   1.000
_cell.length_c   1.000
_cell.angle_alpha   90.00
_cell.angle_beta   90.00
_cell.angle_gamma   90.00
#
_symmetry.space_group_name_H-M   'P 1'
#
loop_
_entity.id
_entity.type
_entity.pdbx_description
1 polymer ?
#
loop_
_entity_poly.entity_id
_entity_poly.type
_entity_poly.pdbx_seq_one_letter_code
_entity_poly.pdbx_strand_id
1 'polypeptide(L)'
;MRRTALALAGALLLASQASANDTMSTLGAGGLIFVETDDVRMVGEDLYVSPDLVRVKYQFRNDTNHDSDALVAFPMPDITGDGDFMVAIPTEDPDNIFGFETLVNGEPVGATLHQYAFATNIDYTQYLTDLGVPLTPYGEATQTAINALDDATKKELLHRGLVIPMEYDAGQGMQTDYVPVWTLRSTYSWQAHFPAGKTVSVEHSYRPSVGGTVGVTFLAPPYEDYDPATEYKKKYCTDDSFINAVKKTLPNPDEPYGAPFTESWLSYIWSTGANWGGPIGTFHLTIDKGRPENLVSFCWDGEVKKTGPTTFEMEAKDWYPPYGRELEVLILNKQDQEPAAG
;
A
#
# COMPACT_ATOMS: atom_id res chain seq x y z
N MET A 1 -53.29 26.64 -12.14
CA MET A 1 -53.12 25.37 -11.40
C MET A 1 -51.69 24.88 -11.59
N ARG A 2 -51.00 24.72 -10.46
CA ARG A 2 -49.72 24.04 -10.14
C ARG A 2 -48.58 23.94 -11.18
N ARG A 3 -47.51 24.66 -10.83
CA ARG A 3 -46.10 24.45 -11.19
C ARG A 3 -45.61 23.11 -10.62
N THR A 4 -44.76 22.39 -11.36
CA THR A 4 -43.81 21.42 -10.79
C THR A 4 -42.51 21.49 -11.58
N ALA A 5 -41.47 22.00 -10.92
CA ALA A 5 -40.09 22.01 -11.37
C ALA A 5 -39.48 20.62 -11.17
N LEU A 6 -38.75 20.13 -12.17
CA LEU A 6 -37.88 18.96 -12.04
C LEU A 6 -36.61 19.39 -11.30
N ALA A 7 -36.42 18.90 -10.08
CA ALA A 7 -35.15 19.03 -9.37
C ALA A 7 -34.26 17.83 -9.74
N LEU A 8 -33.14 18.10 -10.40
CA LEU A 8 -32.03 17.16 -10.55
C LEU A 8 -31.31 17.08 -9.19
N ALA A 9 -31.37 15.93 -8.52
CA ALA A 9 -30.51 15.64 -7.38
C ALA A 9 -29.34 14.79 -7.89
N GLY A 10 -28.16 15.39 -8.00
CA GLY A 10 -26.92 14.68 -8.29
C GLY A 10 -26.48 13.88 -7.06
N ALA A 11 -26.31 12.57 -7.21
CA ALA A 11 -25.63 11.74 -6.23
C ALA A 11 -24.12 11.91 -6.42
N LEU A 12 -23.47 12.59 -5.48
CA LEU A 12 -22.02 12.59 -5.35
C LEU A 12 -21.60 11.19 -4.84
N LEU A 13 -20.99 10.41 -5.72
CA LEU A 13 -20.25 9.20 -5.38
C LEU A 13 -18.94 9.65 -4.70
N LEU A 14 -18.92 9.64 -3.37
CA LEU A 14 -17.68 9.71 -2.61
C LEU A 14 -17.02 8.33 -2.69
N ALA A 15 -16.05 8.19 -3.59
CA ALA A 15 -15.14 7.05 -3.59
C ALA A 15 -14.20 7.20 -2.39
N SER A 16 -14.38 6.38 -1.36
CA SER A 16 -13.40 6.22 -0.28
C SER A 16 -12.37 5.19 -0.70
N GLN A 17 -11.14 5.62 -0.99
CA GLN A 17 -9.97 4.75 -1.15
C GLN A 17 -9.24 4.66 0.18
N ALA A 18 -8.85 3.44 0.55
CA ALA A 18 -8.22 3.15 1.82
C ALA A 18 -6.79 3.70 1.86
N SER A 19 -6.40 4.04 3.10
CA SER A 19 -5.33 4.97 3.44
C SER A 19 -4.24 4.23 4.24
N ALA A 20 -3.08 4.82 4.53
CA ALA A 20 -2.03 4.26 5.38
C ALA A 20 -1.05 5.31 5.87
N ASN A 21 -1.52 6.15 6.79
CA ASN A 21 -0.73 7.05 7.62
C ASN A 21 -1.65 7.64 8.70
N ASP A 22 -1.08 7.93 9.86
CA ASP A 22 -1.84 8.13 11.10
C ASP A 22 -2.97 9.13 10.95
N THR A 23 -4.11 8.86 11.59
CA THR A 23 -5.22 9.79 11.69
C THR A 23 -6.05 9.47 12.93
N MET A 24 -6.82 10.43 13.46
CA MET A 24 -7.78 10.13 14.51
C MET A 24 -8.95 9.31 13.94
N SER A 25 -9.60 8.53 14.78
CA SER A 25 -10.73 7.69 14.37
C SER A 25 -11.76 7.49 15.49
N THR A 26 -12.93 6.97 15.12
CA THR A 26 -13.97 6.48 16.03
C THR A 26 -14.43 5.10 15.57
N LEU A 27 -15.03 4.31 16.46
CA LEU A 27 -15.62 3.02 16.10
C LEU A 27 -17.09 3.22 15.70
N GLY A 28 -17.45 2.84 14.48
CA GLY A 28 -18.81 2.88 13.94
C GLY A 28 -19.36 1.51 13.56
N ALA A 29 -20.61 1.48 13.09
CA ALA A 29 -21.16 0.27 12.48
C ALA A 29 -20.43 -0.02 11.17
N GLY A 30 -19.56 -1.05 11.16
CA GLY A 30 -18.76 -1.44 9.99
C GLY A 30 -17.26 -1.15 10.09
N GLY A 31 -16.74 -0.66 11.23
CA GLY A 31 -15.30 -0.55 11.47
C GLY A 31 -14.83 0.83 11.95
N LEU A 32 -13.54 1.13 11.70
CA LEU A 32 -12.93 2.42 12.03
C LEU A 32 -13.40 3.51 11.07
N ILE A 33 -13.84 4.63 11.63
CA ILE A 33 -14.18 5.86 10.90
C ILE A 33 -13.11 6.88 11.22
N PHE A 34 -12.33 7.28 10.23
CA PHE A 34 -11.33 8.34 10.40
C PHE A 34 -12.03 9.68 10.64
N VAL A 35 -11.55 10.45 11.61
CA VAL A 35 -12.08 11.75 12.01
C VAL A 35 -11.00 12.81 11.91
N GLU A 36 -11.36 13.96 11.37
CA GLU A 36 -10.51 15.14 11.35
C GLU A 36 -10.56 15.83 12.72
N THR A 37 -9.44 16.44 13.13
CA THR A 37 -9.35 17.25 14.34
C THR A 37 -8.52 18.50 14.09
N ASP A 38 -8.94 19.61 14.71
CA ASP A 38 -8.16 20.86 14.74
C ASP A 38 -7.33 20.99 16.03
N ASP A 39 -7.54 20.12 17.02
CA ASP A 39 -6.92 20.24 18.36
C ASP A 39 -5.47 19.77 18.36
N VAL A 40 -5.19 18.74 17.56
CA VAL A 40 -3.88 18.09 17.46
C VAL A 40 -3.38 18.22 16.04
N ARG A 41 -2.17 18.75 15.89
CA ARG A 41 -1.52 18.91 14.58
C ARG A 41 -0.22 18.14 14.47
N MET A 42 0.08 17.68 13.26
CA MET A 42 1.35 17.04 12.94
C MET A 42 2.42 18.11 12.69
N VAL A 43 3.35 18.30 13.63
CA VAL A 43 4.43 19.28 13.50
C VAL A 43 5.67 18.70 12.83
N GLY A 44 5.80 17.37 12.78
CA GLY A 44 6.89 16.70 12.09
C GLY A 44 6.55 15.27 11.69
N GLU A 45 7.08 14.84 10.56
CA GLU A 45 7.10 13.45 10.09
C GLU A 45 8.50 13.15 9.54
N ASP A 46 9.11 12.08 10.03
CA ASP A 46 10.36 11.50 9.52
C ASP A 46 10.08 10.07 9.08
N LEU A 47 9.97 9.90 7.76
CA LEU A 47 9.57 8.67 7.10
C LEU A 47 10.79 8.04 6.43
N TYR A 48 11.06 6.78 6.76
CA TYR A 48 12.05 5.92 6.12
C TYR A 48 11.35 4.76 5.41
N VAL A 49 11.69 4.55 4.15
CA VAL A 49 11.06 3.55 3.29
C VAL A 49 12.13 2.73 2.58
N SER A 50 12.07 1.40 2.77
CA SER A 50 12.87 0.42 2.03
C SER A 50 12.03 -0.84 1.77
N PRO A 51 12.46 -1.75 0.88
CA PRO A 51 11.79 -3.05 0.68
C PRO A 51 11.65 -3.88 1.96
N ASP A 52 12.56 -3.72 2.91
CA ASP A 52 12.63 -4.55 4.11
C ASP A 52 12.03 -3.88 5.35
N LEU A 53 11.88 -2.55 5.34
CA LEU A 53 11.46 -1.78 6.50
C LEU A 53 10.82 -0.46 6.08
N VAL A 54 9.61 -0.22 6.60
CA VAL A 54 9.08 1.13 6.76
C VAL A 54 9.19 1.50 8.23
N ARG A 55 9.71 2.70 8.47
CA ARG A 55 9.75 3.31 9.80
C ARG A 55 9.29 4.75 9.68
N VAL A 56 8.35 5.16 10.51
CA VAL A 56 7.87 6.54 10.53
C VAL A 56 7.87 7.07 11.95
N LYS A 57 8.32 8.31 12.11
CA LYS A 57 8.26 9.04 13.37
C LYS A 57 7.46 10.31 13.19
N TYR A 58 6.35 10.40 13.89
CA TYR A 58 5.51 11.58 13.96
C TYR A 58 5.79 12.39 15.23
N GLN A 59 5.66 13.70 15.11
CA GLN A 59 5.54 14.62 16.24
C GLN A 59 4.18 15.30 16.15
N PHE A 60 3.31 14.98 17.11
CA PHE A 60 1.99 15.58 17.22
C PHE A 60 2.00 16.61 18.34
N ARG A 61 1.39 17.78 18.11
CA ARG A 61 1.26 18.83 19.12
C ARG A 61 -0.20 19.13 19.36
N ASN A 62 -0.63 19.04 20.62
CA ASN A 62 -1.92 19.57 21.04
C ASN A 62 -1.75 21.08 21.30
N ASP A 63 -2.36 21.91 20.47
CA ASP A 63 -2.26 23.37 20.56
C ASP A 63 -3.36 24.00 21.44
N THR A 64 -4.23 23.18 22.02
CA THR A 64 -5.29 23.63 22.91
C THR A 64 -4.81 23.74 24.37
N ASN A 65 -5.71 24.23 25.23
CA ASN A 65 -5.51 24.34 26.67
C ASN A 65 -6.17 23.20 27.47
N HIS A 66 -6.60 22.13 26.79
CA HIS A 66 -7.19 20.95 27.41
C HIS A 66 -6.58 19.69 26.80
N ASP A 67 -6.65 18.59 27.55
CA ASP A 67 -6.13 17.32 27.06
C ASP A 67 -7.06 16.76 25.98
N SER A 68 -6.49 16.03 25.02
CA SER A 68 -7.23 15.37 23.95
C SER A 68 -6.89 13.88 23.96
N ASP A 69 -7.92 13.04 24.12
CA ASP A 69 -7.82 11.60 24.01
C ASP A 69 -8.45 11.16 22.69
N ALA A 70 -7.74 10.33 21.92
CA ALA A 70 -8.20 9.87 20.63
C ALA A 70 -7.82 8.42 20.34
N LEU A 71 -8.70 7.72 19.64
CA LEU A 71 -8.35 6.47 18.98
C LEU A 71 -7.57 6.82 17.72
N VAL A 72 -6.27 6.58 17.72
CA VAL A 72 -5.45 6.72 16.52
C VAL A 72 -5.58 5.46 15.70
N ALA A 73 -5.66 5.63 14.39
CA ALA A 73 -5.64 4.54 13.44
C ALA A 73 -4.51 4.76 12.43
N PHE A 74 -3.70 3.72 12.25
CA PHE A 74 -2.69 3.60 11.20
C PHE A 74 -3.17 2.55 10.21
N PRO A 75 -3.77 2.96 9.09
CA PRO A 75 -4.18 2.02 8.09
C PRO A 75 -2.95 1.49 7.34
N MET A 76 -3.06 0.33 6.70
CA MET A 76 -1.95 -0.32 5.98
C MET A 76 -2.26 -0.31 4.49
N PRO A 77 -1.24 -0.31 3.61
CA PRO A 77 -1.47 -0.43 2.18
C PRO A 77 -2.34 -1.65 1.84
N ASP A 78 -3.27 -1.46 0.91
CA ASP A 78 -4.18 -2.51 0.43
C ASP A 78 -3.37 -3.68 -0.16
N ILE A 79 -3.73 -4.90 0.23
CA ILE A 79 -3.17 -6.15 -0.29
C ILE A 79 -4.23 -6.77 -1.20
N THR A 80 -4.03 -6.79 -2.51
CA THR A 80 -5.03 -7.30 -3.46
C THR A 80 -4.57 -8.58 -4.12
N GLY A 81 -5.29 -9.68 -3.85
CA GLY A 81 -5.11 -10.96 -4.52
C GLY A 81 -4.90 -10.81 -6.01
N ASP A 82 -3.88 -11.46 -6.54
CA ASP A 82 -3.60 -11.48 -7.97
C ASP A 82 -3.15 -12.90 -8.36
N GLY A 83 -3.62 -13.37 -9.51
CA GLY A 83 -3.20 -14.66 -10.06
C GLY A 83 -1.83 -14.62 -10.72
N ASP A 84 -1.31 -13.42 -11.03
CA ASP A 84 -0.12 -13.25 -11.84
C ASP A 84 1.11 -12.70 -11.06
N PHE A 85 0.91 -12.05 -9.91
CA PHE A 85 2.01 -11.45 -9.15
C PHE A 85 2.25 -12.08 -7.78
N MET A 86 3.53 -12.21 -7.43
CA MET A 86 3.92 -12.60 -6.08
C MET A 86 3.83 -11.39 -5.16
N VAL A 87 2.90 -11.43 -4.21
CA VAL A 87 2.85 -10.48 -3.09
C VAL A 87 3.48 -11.13 -1.88
N ALA A 88 4.51 -10.49 -1.33
CA ALA A 88 5.18 -10.99 -0.15
C ALA A 88 4.34 -10.66 1.10
N ILE A 89 3.92 -11.69 1.84
CA ILE A 89 3.44 -11.52 3.21
C ILE A 89 4.67 -11.44 4.12
N PRO A 90 4.88 -10.34 4.84
CA PRO A 90 6.18 -10.11 5.49
C PRO A 90 6.50 -11.01 6.69
N THR A 91 5.48 -11.63 7.29
CA THR A 91 5.63 -12.51 8.46
C THR A 91 4.66 -13.69 8.39
N GLU A 92 4.97 -14.74 9.15
CA GLU A 92 4.12 -15.93 9.35
C GLU A 92 3.12 -15.76 10.52
N ASP A 93 3.08 -14.58 11.16
CA ASP A 93 2.18 -14.30 12.27
C ASP A 93 0.79 -13.92 11.72
N PRO A 94 -0.25 -14.75 11.90
CA PRO A 94 -1.58 -14.46 11.37
C PRO A 94 -2.21 -13.22 12.03
N ASP A 95 -1.79 -12.86 13.24
CA ASP A 95 -2.34 -11.73 14.00
C ASP A 95 -1.49 -10.45 13.82
N ASN A 96 -0.30 -10.55 13.22
CA ASN A 96 0.57 -9.42 12.92
C ASN A 96 1.36 -9.62 11.62
N ILE A 97 0.64 -9.79 10.50
CA ILE A 97 1.21 -10.15 9.20
C ILE A 97 2.32 -9.19 8.71
N PHE A 98 2.36 -7.96 9.20
CA PHE A 98 3.35 -6.94 8.85
C PHE A 98 4.50 -6.79 9.86
N GLY A 99 4.44 -7.46 11.01
CA GLY A 99 5.36 -7.19 12.13
C GLY A 99 5.28 -5.74 12.62
N PHE A 100 4.07 -5.18 12.66
CA PHE A 100 3.81 -3.81 13.09
C PHE A 100 4.14 -3.65 14.57
N GLU A 101 4.95 -2.64 14.86
CA GLU A 101 5.27 -2.16 16.20
C GLU A 101 4.97 -0.66 16.25
N THR A 102 4.47 -0.22 17.41
CA THR A 102 4.20 1.20 17.66
C THR A 102 4.67 1.62 19.04
N LEU A 103 5.30 2.79 19.11
CA LEU A 103 5.80 3.42 20.32
C LEU A 103 5.14 4.79 20.48
N VAL A 104 4.70 5.11 21.70
CA VAL A 104 4.26 6.46 22.07
C VAL A 104 5.22 7.00 23.12
N ASN A 105 5.86 8.13 22.82
CA ASN A 105 6.93 8.72 23.64
C ASN A 105 8.06 7.72 24.00
N GLY A 106 8.35 6.79 23.09
CA GLY A 106 9.38 5.75 23.26
C GLY A 106 8.93 4.52 24.05
N GLU A 107 7.68 4.47 24.52
CA GLU A 107 7.11 3.30 25.20
C GLU A 107 6.23 2.49 24.24
N PRO A 108 6.39 1.15 24.17
CA PRO A 108 5.52 0.31 23.35
C PRO A 108 4.06 0.41 23.77
N VAL A 109 3.15 0.53 22.79
CA VAL A 109 1.72 0.48 23.01
C VAL A 109 1.10 -0.70 22.27
N GLY A 110 0.09 -1.33 22.88
CA GLY A 110 -0.64 -2.43 22.23
C GLY A 110 -1.55 -1.89 21.13
N ALA A 111 -1.30 -2.30 19.89
CA ALA A 111 -2.16 -2.01 18.75
C ALA A 111 -3.15 -3.15 18.49
N THR A 112 -4.37 -2.80 18.13
CA THR A 112 -5.40 -3.75 17.67
C THR A 112 -5.44 -3.75 16.15
N LEU A 113 -5.23 -4.91 15.53
CA LEU A 113 -5.39 -5.12 14.10
C LEU A 113 -6.87 -5.29 13.74
N HIS A 114 -7.31 -4.56 12.72
CA HIS A 114 -8.62 -4.67 12.09
C HIS A 114 -8.43 -5.04 10.62
N GLN A 115 -9.15 -6.06 10.14
CA GLN A 115 -9.03 -6.55 8.77
C GLN A 115 -10.39 -6.69 8.10
N TYR A 116 -10.43 -6.35 6.81
CA TYR A 116 -11.63 -6.38 6.00
C TYR A 116 -11.29 -6.85 4.58
N ALA A 117 -12.15 -7.68 4.00
CA ALA A 117 -11.99 -8.18 2.64
C ALA A 117 -13.04 -7.55 1.71
N PHE A 118 -12.56 -6.92 0.64
CA PHE A 118 -13.39 -6.22 -0.34
C PHE A 118 -13.22 -6.83 -1.73
N ALA A 119 -14.31 -6.96 -2.48
CA ALA A 119 -14.25 -7.13 -3.93
C ALA A 119 -15.11 -6.06 -4.58
N THR A 120 -14.57 -5.34 -5.57
CA THR A 120 -15.25 -4.22 -6.24
C THR A 120 -15.80 -3.17 -5.26
N ASN A 121 -15.06 -2.87 -4.19
CA ASN A 121 -15.46 -2.00 -3.07
C ASN A 121 -16.71 -2.46 -2.27
N ILE A 122 -17.12 -3.72 -2.39
CA ILE A 122 -18.15 -4.34 -1.55
C ILE A 122 -17.46 -5.15 -0.46
N ASP A 123 -17.84 -4.93 0.80
CA ASP A 123 -17.34 -5.68 1.96
C ASP A 123 -17.92 -7.10 1.99
N TYR A 124 -17.04 -8.09 1.95
CA TYR A 124 -17.34 -9.52 2.04
C TYR A 124 -16.68 -10.20 3.24
N THR A 125 -16.21 -9.43 4.23
CA THR A 125 -15.50 -9.91 5.41
C THR A 125 -16.28 -10.99 6.16
N GLN A 126 -17.54 -10.70 6.50
CA GLN A 126 -18.41 -11.66 7.20
C GLN A 126 -18.67 -12.91 6.34
N TYR A 127 -18.88 -12.73 5.03
CA TYR A 127 -19.15 -13.84 4.13
C TYR A 127 -17.98 -14.83 4.05
N LEU A 128 -16.74 -14.33 3.92
CA LEU A 128 -15.55 -15.19 3.94
C LEU A 128 -15.34 -15.86 5.30
N THR A 129 -15.57 -15.11 6.39
CA THR A 129 -15.44 -15.62 7.76
C THR A 129 -16.45 -16.73 8.05
N ASP A 130 -17.71 -16.58 7.62
CA ASP A 130 -18.76 -17.60 7.78
C ASP A 130 -18.44 -18.89 7.00
N LEU A 131 -17.71 -18.77 5.89
CA LEU A 131 -17.22 -19.91 5.11
C LEU A 131 -15.95 -20.55 5.68
N GLY A 132 -15.35 -19.97 6.73
CA GLY A 132 -14.06 -20.39 7.26
C GLY A 132 -12.89 -20.14 6.31
N VAL A 133 -13.03 -19.21 5.36
CA VAL A 133 -11.97 -18.80 4.45
C VAL A 133 -11.18 -17.66 5.10
N PRO A 134 -9.84 -17.78 5.26
CA PRO A 134 -9.01 -16.69 5.77
C PRO A 134 -9.14 -15.42 4.90
N LEU A 135 -9.10 -14.24 5.54
CA LEU A 135 -9.24 -12.96 4.84
C LEU A 135 -8.00 -12.59 4.01
N THR A 136 -6.86 -13.20 4.30
CA THR A 136 -5.63 -13.03 3.54
C THR A 136 -5.80 -13.66 2.15
N PRO A 137 -5.69 -12.89 1.04
CA PRO A 137 -5.95 -13.39 -0.32
C PRO A 137 -4.80 -14.23 -0.89
N TYR A 138 -3.95 -14.82 -0.05
CA TYR A 138 -2.80 -15.62 -0.46
C TYR A 138 -2.50 -16.72 0.55
N GLY A 139 -1.56 -17.58 0.17
CA GLY A 139 -1.03 -18.63 1.03
C GLY A 139 -1.83 -19.92 0.94
N GLU A 140 -1.18 -21.00 1.37
CA GLU A 140 -1.71 -22.36 1.30
C GLU A 140 -3.02 -22.52 2.08
N ALA A 141 -3.15 -21.84 3.22
CA ALA A 141 -4.34 -21.90 4.07
C ALA A 141 -5.59 -21.40 3.33
N THR A 142 -5.50 -20.25 2.66
CA THR A 142 -6.61 -19.68 1.90
C THR A 142 -6.95 -20.54 0.69
N GLN A 143 -5.95 -20.99 -0.06
CA GLN A 143 -6.18 -21.86 -1.23
C GLN A 143 -6.82 -23.19 -0.83
N THR A 144 -6.35 -23.80 0.27
CA THR A 144 -6.90 -25.05 0.81
C THR A 144 -8.36 -24.86 1.24
N ALA A 145 -8.66 -23.76 1.94
CA ALA A 145 -10.02 -23.45 2.36
C ALA A 145 -10.97 -23.30 1.16
N ILE A 146 -10.57 -22.55 0.13
CA ILE A 146 -11.36 -22.40 -1.10
C ILE A 146 -11.54 -23.73 -1.83
N ASN A 147 -10.47 -24.51 -1.97
CA ASN A 147 -10.51 -25.79 -2.69
C ASN A 147 -11.43 -26.81 -2.00
N ALA A 148 -11.58 -26.74 -0.69
CA ALA A 148 -12.48 -27.59 0.09
C ALA A 148 -13.97 -27.22 -0.02
N LEU A 149 -14.31 -26.02 -0.54
CA LEU A 149 -15.69 -25.59 -0.72
C LEU A 149 -16.40 -26.39 -1.82
N ASP A 150 -17.73 -26.51 -1.70
CA ASP A 150 -18.55 -27.11 -2.75
C ASP A 150 -18.64 -26.22 -4.01
N ASP A 151 -19.04 -26.82 -5.12
CA ASP A 151 -19.11 -26.13 -6.42
C ASP A 151 -20.10 -24.97 -6.45
N ALA A 152 -21.17 -25.03 -5.63
CA ALA A 152 -22.16 -23.95 -5.56
C ALA A 152 -21.55 -22.71 -4.90
N THR A 153 -20.79 -22.92 -3.81
CA THR A 153 -20.09 -21.86 -3.08
C THR A 153 -18.96 -21.28 -3.90
N LYS A 154 -18.19 -22.11 -4.63
CA LYS A 154 -17.15 -21.63 -5.55
C LYS A 154 -17.73 -20.75 -6.66
N LYS A 155 -18.87 -21.13 -7.24
CA LYS A 155 -19.59 -20.29 -8.22
C LYS A 155 -20.07 -18.97 -7.62
N GLU A 156 -20.47 -18.97 -6.35
CA GLU A 156 -20.88 -17.76 -5.66
C GLU A 156 -19.70 -16.82 -5.39
N LEU A 157 -18.55 -17.36 -4.98
CA LEU A 157 -17.29 -16.59 -4.86
C LEU A 157 -16.92 -15.94 -6.20
N LEU A 158 -17.01 -16.71 -7.29
CA LEU A 158 -16.77 -16.21 -8.65
C LEU A 158 -17.77 -15.09 -9.03
N HIS A 159 -19.07 -15.31 -8.78
CA HIS A 159 -20.11 -14.32 -9.07
C HIS A 159 -19.90 -13.00 -8.32
N ARG A 160 -19.36 -13.06 -7.10
CA ARG A 160 -19.05 -11.90 -6.25
C ARG A 160 -17.72 -11.22 -6.61
N GLY A 161 -16.97 -11.76 -7.56
CA GLY A 161 -15.65 -11.25 -7.94
C GLY A 161 -14.59 -11.47 -6.85
N LEU A 162 -14.78 -12.47 -5.98
CA LEU A 162 -13.82 -12.80 -4.93
C LEU A 162 -12.70 -13.73 -5.46
N VAL A 163 -12.99 -14.53 -6.48
CA VAL A 163 -12.02 -15.45 -7.08
C VAL A 163 -12.08 -15.42 -8.61
N ILE A 164 -10.99 -15.80 -9.25
CA ILE A 164 -10.93 -16.09 -10.70
C ILE A 164 -10.62 -17.57 -10.93
N PRO A 165 -11.13 -18.18 -12.01
CA PRO A 165 -10.77 -19.54 -12.37
C PRO A 165 -9.42 -19.55 -13.08
N MET A 166 -8.53 -20.44 -12.64
CA MET A 166 -7.26 -20.75 -13.27
C MET A 166 -7.29 -22.21 -13.72
N GLU A 167 -7.31 -22.40 -15.05
CA GLU A 167 -7.36 -23.72 -15.64
C GLU A 167 -5.95 -24.22 -16.00
N TYR A 168 -5.61 -25.44 -15.60
CA TYR A 168 -4.32 -26.07 -15.91
C TYR A 168 -4.46 -27.58 -16.08
N ASP A 169 -3.47 -28.21 -16.72
CA ASP A 169 -3.36 -29.67 -16.82
C ASP A 169 -2.01 -30.11 -16.24
N ALA A 170 -2.05 -30.74 -15.07
CA ALA A 170 -0.89 -31.34 -14.41
C ALA A 170 -0.68 -32.82 -14.75
N GLY A 171 -1.20 -33.27 -15.90
CA GLY A 171 -1.14 -34.67 -16.35
C GLY A 171 -2.26 -35.56 -15.79
N GLN A 172 -3.27 -34.96 -15.15
CA GLN A 172 -4.48 -35.64 -14.65
C GLN A 172 -5.75 -35.15 -15.36
N GLY A 173 -5.60 -34.41 -16.47
CA GLY A 173 -6.68 -33.72 -17.17
C GLY A 173 -6.85 -32.29 -16.69
N MET A 174 -7.74 -31.54 -17.37
CA MET A 174 -8.03 -30.15 -17.03
C MET A 174 -8.58 -30.03 -15.60
N GLN A 175 -7.92 -29.21 -14.81
CA GLN A 175 -8.26 -28.83 -13.45
C GLN A 175 -8.54 -27.32 -13.41
N THR A 176 -9.42 -26.90 -12.51
CA THR A 176 -9.72 -25.48 -12.28
C THR A 176 -9.47 -25.17 -10.83
N ASP A 177 -8.45 -24.36 -10.55
CA ASP A 177 -8.26 -23.74 -9.25
C ASP A 177 -8.97 -22.38 -9.22
N TYR A 178 -9.48 -22.01 -8.06
CA TYR A 178 -10.06 -20.70 -7.83
C TYR A 178 -9.06 -19.86 -7.05
N VAL A 179 -8.50 -18.84 -7.71
CA VAL A 179 -7.48 -17.97 -7.13
C VAL A 179 -8.16 -16.74 -6.52
N PRO A 180 -7.86 -16.39 -5.25
CA PRO A 180 -8.34 -15.16 -4.62
C PRO A 180 -7.95 -13.90 -5.40
N VAL A 181 -8.89 -12.99 -5.58
CA VAL A 181 -8.65 -11.66 -6.18
C VAL A 181 -9.27 -10.52 -5.38
N TRP A 182 -9.67 -10.78 -4.14
CA TRP A 182 -10.17 -9.73 -3.25
C TRP A 182 -9.04 -8.88 -2.67
N THR A 183 -9.39 -7.67 -2.26
CA THR A 183 -8.53 -6.73 -1.57
C THR A 183 -8.69 -6.87 -0.05
N LEU A 184 -7.62 -7.27 0.63
CA LEU A 184 -7.48 -7.15 2.07
C LEU A 184 -7.07 -5.74 2.45
N ARG A 185 -7.88 -5.11 3.30
CA ARG A 185 -7.56 -3.84 3.96
C ARG A 185 -7.26 -4.11 5.42
N SER A 186 -6.14 -3.58 5.91
CA SER A 186 -5.72 -3.74 7.30
C SER A 186 -5.56 -2.38 7.98
N THR A 187 -5.86 -2.29 9.27
CA THR A 187 -5.65 -1.06 10.05
C THR A 187 -5.30 -1.40 11.48
N TYR A 188 -4.22 -0.80 11.98
CA TYR A 188 -3.87 -0.86 13.39
C TYR A 188 -4.49 0.32 14.13
N SER A 189 -4.97 0.10 15.34
CA SER A 189 -5.51 1.18 16.18
C SER A 189 -5.06 1.07 17.63
N TRP A 190 -4.88 2.21 18.28
CA TRP A 190 -4.55 2.31 19.70
C TRP A 190 -5.08 3.63 20.28
N GLN A 191 -5.22 3.67 21.59
CA GLN A 191 -5.60 4.90 22.30
C GLN A 191 -4.35 5.77 22.49
N ALA A 192 -4.44 7.04 22.12
CA ALA A 192 -3.41 8.03 22.36
C ALA A 192 -3.95 9.18 23.22
N HIS A 193 -3.10 9.64 24.13
CA HIS A 193 -3.36 10.79 24.98
C HIS A 193 -2.43 11.93 24.56
N PHE A 194 -3.00 13.08 24.23
CA PHE A 194 -2.29 14.29 23.82
C PHE A 194 -2.52 15.39 24.88
N PRO A 195 -1.60 15.58 25.83
CA PRO A 195 -1.78 16.58 26.88
C PRO A 195 -1.76 18.01 26.34
N ALA A 196 -2.51 18.90 26.97
CA ALA A 196 -2.62 20.31 26.60
C ALA A 196 -1.25 20.99 26.42
N GLY A 197 -1.02 21.61 25.27
CA GLY A 197 0.21 22.35 24.96
C GLY A 197 1.47 21.49 24.90
N LYS A 198 1.36 20.15 24.80
CA LYS A 198 2.50 19.23 24.72
C LYS A 198 2.66 18.65 23.32
N THR A 199 3.89 18.21 23.05
CA THR A 199 4.23 17.39 21.89
C THR A 199 4.35 15.94 22.30
N VAL A 200 3.71 15.05 21.55
CA VAL A 200 3.76 13.60 21.68
C VAL A 200 4.51 13.04 20.48
N SER A 201 5.45 12.13 20.73
CA SER A 201 6.14 11.37 19.67
C SER A 201 5.40 10.07 19.46
N VAL A 202 5.13 9.72 18.19
CA VAL A 202 4.59 8.41 17.82
C VAL A 202 5.55 7.81 16.79
N GLU A 203 5.97 6.57 16.99
CA GLU A 203 6.90 5.89 16.09
C GLU A 203 6.31 4.54 15.68
N HIS A 204 6.30 4.25 14.38
CA HIS A 204 5.90 2.95 13.85
C HIS A 204 7.05 2.31 13.11
N SER A 205 7.10 0.98 13.16
CA SER A 205 7.92 0.19 12.26
C SER A 205 7.18 -1.06 11.83
N TYR A 206 7.30 -1.40 10.54
CA TYR A 206 6.74 -2.61 9.98
C TYR A 206 7.50 -3.00 8.71
N ARG A 207 7.31 -4.24 8.26
CA ARG A 207 7.81 -4.70 6.98
C ARG A 207 6.74 -4.46 5.91
N PRO A 208 7.03 -3.74 4.82
CA PRO A 208 6.02 -3.49 3.81
C PRO A 208 5.71 -4.75 3.01
N SER A 209 4.48 -4.83 2.50
CA SER A 209 4.16 -5.79 1.44
C SER A 209 4.80 -5.31 0.15
N VAL A 210 5.68 -6.13 -0.42
CA VAL A 210 6.40 -5.82 -1.67
C VAL A 210 5.79 -6.65 -2.80
N GLY A 211 5.31 -5.98 -3.83
CA GLY A 211 4.96 -6.62 -5.10
C GLY A 211 6.19 -6.69 -6.02
N GLY A 212 6.13 -7.54 -7.05
CA GLY A 212 7.23 -7.62 -8.00
C GLY A 212 6.91 -8.41 -9.26
N THR A 213 7.78 -8.24 -10.26
CA THR A 213 7.80 -9.06 -11.47
C THR A 213 9.24 -9.43 -11.85
N VAL A 214 9.41 -10.49 -12.65
CA VAL A 214 10.70 -11.10 -12.99
C VAL A 214 11.46 -10.39 -14.12
N GLY A 215 10.98 -9.24 -14.60
CA GLY A 215 11.65 -8.46 -15.65
C GLY A 215 11.18 -7.01 -15.72
N VAL A 216 11.84 -6.22 -16.57
CA VAL A 216 11.50 -4.81 -16.77
C VAL A 216 10.33 -4.66 -17.76
N THR A 217 9.19 -4.18 -17.27
CA THR A 217 7.93 -4.13 -18.01
C THR A 217 7.78 -2.82 -18.80
N PHE A 218 8.22 -1.69 -18.24
CA PHE A 218 7.98 -0.38 -18.84
C PHE A 218 8.77 -0.08 -20.13
N LEU A 219 9.68 -0.99 -20.53
CA LEU A 219 10.36 -0.93 -21.83
C LEU A 219 9.61 -1.68 -22.94
N ALA A 220 8.62 -2.51 -22.59
CA ALA A 220 7.82 -3.25 -23.55
C ALA A 220 6.99 -2.31 -24.44
N PRO A 221 6.74 -2.69 -25.71
CA PRO A 221 5.85 -1.92 -26.57
C PRO A 221 4.41 -1.93 -26.01
N PRO A 222 3.60 -0.91 -26.31
CA PRO A 222 2.18 -0.91 -25.98
C PRO A 222 1.47 -2.14 -26.56
N TYR A 223 0.52 -2.71 -25.82
CA TYR A 223 -0.29 -3.83 -26.25
C TYR A 223 -1.74 -3.64 -25.81
N GLU A 224 -2.68 -4.04 -26.67
CA GLU A 224 -4.11 -3.83 -26.45
C GLU A 224 -4.41 -2.37 -26.04
N ASP A 225 -5.05 -2.17 -24.88
CA ASP A 225 -5.38 -0.87 -24.31
C ASP A 225 -4.37 -0.43 -23.21
N TYR A 226 -3.20 -1.07 -23.13
CA TYR A 226 -2.18 -0.81 -22.11
C TYR A 226 -0.86 -0.34 -22.73
N ASP A 227 -0.37 0.80 -22.25
CA ASP A 227 0.98 1.32 -22.55
C ASP A 227 1.82 1.30 -21.26
N PRO A 228 2.73 0.31 -21.12
CA PRO A 228 3.57 0.17 -19.94
C PRO A 228 4.37 1.45 -19.61
N ALA A 229 4.91 2.12 -20.63
CA ALA A 229 5.76 3.29 -20.43
C ALA A 229 4.95 4.48 -19.87
N THR A 230 3.73 4.67 -20.38
CA THR A 230 2.83 5.73 -19.93
C THR A 230 2.32 5.47 -18.50
N GLU A 231 1.90 4.24 -18.20
CA GLU A 231 1.38 3.90 -16.87
C GLU A 231 2.48 3.95 -15.79
N TYR A 232 3.68 3.45 -16.09
CA TYR A 232 4.81 3.54 -15.15
C TYR A 232 5.28 4.98 -14.95
N LYS A 233 5.28 5.80 -16.01
CA LYS A 233 5.61 7.23 -15.87
C LYS A 233 4.60 7.96 -14.99
N LYS A 234 3.32 7.64 -15.14
CA LYS A 234 2.25 8.22 -14.31
C LYS A 234 2.35 7.78 -12.85
N LYS A 235 2.64 6.49 -12.60
CA LYS A 235 2.64 5.91 -11.24
C LYS A 235 3.95 6.16 -10.49
N TYR A 236 5.10 5.94 -11.12
CA TYR A 236 6.42 5.95 -10.48
C TYR A 236 7.33 7.09 -10.95
N CYS A 237 6.82 8.00 -11.81
CA CYS A 237 7.59 9.11 -12.37
C CYS A 237 8.89 8.68 -13.06
N THR A 238 8.85 7.56 -13.79
CA THR A 238 9.98 7.08 -14.60
C THR A 238 10.35 8.10 -15.68
N ASP A 239 11.31 8.96 -15.38
CA ASP A 239 11.77 10.01 -16.28
C ASP A 239 12.72 9.48 -17.37
N ASP A 240 13.03 10.33 -18.34
CA ASP A 240 13.91 9.95 -19.45
C ASP A 240 15.30 9.54 -18.95
N SER A 241 15.77 10.10 -17.83
CA SER A 241 17.09 9.78 -17.27
C SER A 241 17.12 8.36 -16.71
N PHE A 242 16.07 7.97 -15.98
CA PHE A 242 15.85 6.64 -15.43
C PHE A 242 15.70 5.62 -16.56
N ILE A 243 14.82 5.88 -17.53
CA ILE A 243 14.60 5.00 -18.69
C ILE A 243 15.92 4.80 -19.46
N ASN A 244 16.66 5.88 -19.71
CA ASN A 244 17.96 5.79 -20.40
C ASN A 244 19.03 5.06 -19.57
N ALA A 245 19.01 5.15 -18.24
CA ALA A 245 19.89 4.37 -17.39
C ALA A 245 19.62 2.86 -17.54
N VAL A 246 18.34 2.46 -17.60
CA VAL A 246 17.97 1.06 -17.81
C VAL A 246 18.34 0.58 -19.20
N LYS A 247 18.03 1.35 -20.25
CA LYS A 247 18.37 0.99 -21.64
C LYS A 247 19.86 0.75 -21.85
N LYS A 248 20.75 1.46 -21.13
CA LYS A 248 22.21 1.25 -21.18
C LYS A 248 22.67 -0.11 -20.64
N THR A 249 21.82 -0.80 -19.90
CA THR A 249 22.12 -2.13 -19.34
C THR A 249 21.66 -3.28 -20.23
N LEU A 250 20.90 -2.99 -21.29
CA LEU A 250 20.42 -4.00 -22.23
C LEU A 250 21.60 -4.66 -22.95
N PRO A 251 21.70 -6.00 -22.94
CA PRO A 251 22.66 -6.73 -23.78
C PRO A 251 22.38 -6.52 -25.27
N ASN A 252 21.10 -6.47 -25.64
CA ASN A 252 20.61 -6.20 -26.99
C ASN A 252 19.54 -5.09 -26.93
N PRO A 253 19.74 -3.92 -27.59
CA PRO A 253 18.76 -2.85 -27.62
C PRO A 253 17.39 -3.22 -28.19
N ASP A 254 17.34 -4.28 -29.02
CA ASP A 254 16.11 -4.77 -29.65
C ASP A 254 15.34 -5.77 -28.75
N GLU A 255 15.85 -6.09 -27.56
CA GLU A 255 15.23 -7.01 -26.59
C GLU A 255 14.88 -6.28 -25.27
N PRO A 256 13.70 -5.61 -25.17
CA PRO A 256 13.33 -4.81 -24.00
C PRO A 256 13.34 -5.56 -22.66
N TYR A 257 13.02 -6.87 -22.68
CA TYR A 257 13.03 -7.73 -21.50
C TYR A 257 14.43 -8.22 -21.10
N GLY A 258 15.46 -7.93 -21.90
CA GLY A 258 16.84 -8.32 -21.62
C GLY A 258 17.52 -7.48 -20.53
N ALA A 259 16.83 -6.48 -19.96
CA ALA A 259 17.38 -5.67 -18.89
C ALA A 259 17.63 -6.56 -17.66
N PRO A 260 18.84 -6.55 -17.07
CA PRO A 260 19.22 -7.52 -16.06
C PRO A 260 18.75 -7.07 -14.66
N PHE A 261 17.44 -6.83 -14.55
CA PHE A 261 16.74 -6.39 -13.37
C PHE A 261 15.41 -7.12 -13.21
N THR A 262 15.02 -7.37 -11.96
CA THR A 262 13.62 -7.61 -11.61
C THR A 262 13.01 -6.32 -11.06
N GLU A 263 11.68 -6.22 -11.09
CA GLU A 263 10.96 -5.10 -10.50
C GLU A 263 10.46 -5.47 -9.11
N SER A 264 10.63 -4.55 -8.16
CA SER A 264 9.88 -4.54 -6.90
C SER A 264 9.20 -3.19 -6.75
N TRP A 265 8.01 -3.19 -6.19
CA TRP A 265 7.32 -1.97 -5.84
C TRP A 265 6.68 -2.08 -4.47
N LEU A 266 6.61 -0.93 -3.81
CA LEU A 266 5.90 -0.76 -2.56
C LEU A 266 5.15 0.58 -2.61
N SER A 267 4.06 0.63 -1.88
CA SER A 267 3.22 1.81 -1.74
C SER A 267 3.24 2.23 -0.27
N TYR A 268 3.38 3.52 -0.02
CA TYR A 268 3.16 4.14 1.28
C TYR A 268 2.13 5.23 1.11
N ILE A 269 1.14 5.27 1.98
CA ILE A 269 0.10 6.27 1.87
C ILE A 269 0.58 7.45 2.71
N TRP A 270 0.47 8.65 2.17
CA TRP A 270 0.82 9.88 2.89
C TRP A 270 -0.34 10.88 2.90
N SER A 271 -1.43 10.61 2.18
CA SER A 271 -2.55 11.55 2.03
C SER A 271 -3.31 11.83 3.33
N THR A 272 -3.45 10.86 4.23
CA THR A 272 -4.18 11.05 5.51
C THR A 272 -3.44 11.88 6.55
N GLY A 273 -2.18 12.28 6.29
CA GLY A 273 -1.49 13.26 7.10
C GLY A 273 -2.20 14.61 7.07
N ALA A 274 -3.02 14.85 6.05
CA ALA A 274 -3.91 16.01 5.95
C ALA A 274 -5.13 15.96 6.87
N ASN A 275 -5.42 14.84 7.55
CA ASN A 275 -6.56 14.73 8.48
C ASN A 275 -6.28 15.36 9.86
N TRP A 276 -5.04 15.77 10.12
CA TRP A 276 -4.65 16.47 11.35
C TRP A 276 -4.77 17.99 11.17
N GLY A 277 -4.69 18.75 12.26
CA GLY A 277 -4.88 20.20 12.27
C GLY A 277 -3.86 20.99 11.45
N GLY A 278 -4.07 21.08 10.14
CA GLY A 278 -3.21 21.83 9.20
C GLY A 278 -2.10 20.98 8.55
N PRO A 279 -1.08 21.64 7.96
CA PRO A 279 -0.04 20.94 7.22
C PRO A 279 0.94 20.23 8.15
N ILE A 280 1.69 19.29 7.58
CA ILE A 280 2.85 18.70 8.22
C ILE A 280 3.94 19.76 8.33
N GLY A 281 4.28 20.15 9.57
CA GLY A 281 5.21 21.25 9.83
C GLY A 281 6.59 21.03 9.17
N THR A 282 7.25 19.92 9.48
CA THR A 282 8.46 19.46 8.79
C THR A 282 8.29 18.02 8.33
N PHE A 283 8.38 17.80 7.02
CA PHE A 283 8.35 16.47 6.43
C PHE A 283 9.75 16.10 5.95
N HIS A 284 10.23 14.93 6.36
CA HIS A 284 11.46 14.32 5.89
C HIS A 284 11.16 12.91 5.39
N LEU A 285 11.64 12.59 4.19
CA LEU A 285 11.51 11.27 3.59
C LEU A 285 12.88 10.76 3.19
N THR A 286 13.21 9.56 3.67
CA THR A 286 14.35 8.76 3.22
C THR A 286 13.84 7.57 2.43
N ILE A 287 14.29 7.42 1.18
CA ILE A 287 14.10 6.20 0.39
C ILE A 287 15.43 5.46 0.29
N ASP A 288 15.42 4.19 0.67
CA ASP A 288 16.56 3.29 0.56
C ASP A 288 16.27 2.16 -0.43
N LYS A 289 17.04 2.12 -1.52
CA LYS A 289 16.88 1.10 -2.57
C LYS A 289 17.59 -0.23 -2.27
N GLY A 290 18.14 -0.40 -1.06
CA GLY A 290 18.72 -1.65 -0.56
C GLY A 290 20.14 -1.94 -1.07
N ARG A 291 20.36 -1.98 -2.39
CA ARG A 291 21.68 -2.27 -3.00
C ARG A 291 22.19 -1.12 -3.85
N PRO A 292 23.50 -0.80 -3.88
CA PRO A 292 24.06 0.26 -4.71
C PRO A 292 23.82 0.09 -6.21
N GLU A 293 23.66 -1.15 -6.68
CA GLU A 293 23.42 -1.49 -8.09
C GLU A 293 21.96 -1.35 -8.51
N ASN A 294 21.03 -1.31 -7.55
CA ASN A 294 19.61 -1.13 -7.84
C ASN A 294 19.35 0.26 -8.43
N LEU A 295 18.25 0.40 -9.17
CA LEU A 295 17.72 1.71 -9.55
C LEU A 295 16.43 1.96 -8.79
N VAL A 296 16.07 3.23 -8.58
CA VAL A 296 14.83 3.60 -7.90
C VAL A 296 14.15 4.76 -8.63
N SER A 297 12.83 4.72 -8.72
CA SER A 297 11.98 5.77 -9.29
C SER A 297 10.74 5.96 -8.40
N PHE A 298 10.39 7.21 -8.14
CA PHE A 298 9.22 7.59 -7.36
C PHE A 298 8.83 9.02 -7.71
N CYS A 299 7.57 9.39 -7.45
CA CYS A 299 7.09 10.74 -7.67
C CYS A 299 7.39 11.64 -6.47
N TRP A 300 8.10 12.74 -6.70
CA TRP A 300 8.33 13.82 -5.74
C TRP A 300 8.44 15.14 -6.49
N ASP A 301 7.76 16.19 -6.00
CA ASP A 301 7.71 17.48 -6.69
C ASP A 301 8.88 18.40 -6.30
N GLY A 302 9.58 18.08 -5.20
CA GLY A 302 10.71 18.86 -4.69
C GLY A 302 12.08 18.33 -5.13
N GLU A 303 13.13 18.81 -4.46
CA GLU A 303 14.48 18.31 -4.70
C GLU A 303 14.66 16.91 -4.10
N VAL A 304 15.29 16.02 -4.87
CA VAL A 304 15.73 14.69 -4.41
C VAL A 304 17.24 14.72 -4.25
N LYS A 305 17.72 14.52 -3.02
CA LYS A 305 19.15 14.52 -2.71
C LYS A 305 19.64 13.10 -2.47
N LYS A 306 20.58 12.63 -3.29
CA LYS A 306 21.29 11.37 -2.99
C LYS A 306 22.23 11.59 -1.79
N THR A 307 22.00 10.88 -0.69
CA THR A 307 22.78 11.05 0.56
C THR A 307 23.71 9.88 0.86
N GLY A 308 23.54 8.75 0.18
CA GLY A 308 24.40 7.58 0.32
C GLY A 308 24.44 6.71 -0.94
N PRO A 309 25.10 5.53 -0.87
CA PRO A 309 25.12 4.58 -1.99
C PRO A 309 23.71 4.09 -2.38
N THR A 310 22.81 4.00 -1.40
CA THR A 310 21.44 3.48 -1.56
C THR A 310 20.35 4.46 -1.14
N THR A 311 20.69 5.52 -0.42
CA THR A 311 19.73 6.43 0.20
C THR A 311 19.55 7.74 -0.56
N PHE A 312 18.29 8.18 -0.61
CA PHE A 312 17.83 9.45 -1.15
C PHE A 312 16.96 10.15 -0.11
N GLU A 313 17.20 11.43 0.12
CA GLU A 313 16.49 12.24 1.10
C GLU A 313 15.74 13.39 0.41
N MET A 314 14.55 13.65 0.91
CA MET A 314 13.67 14.72 0.50
C MET A 314 13.15 15.44 1.74
N GLU A 315 12.98 16.76 1.63
CA GLU A 315 12.45 17.59 2.71
C GLU A 315 11.35 18.51 2.17
N ALA A 316 10.33 18.74 3.00
CA ALA A 316 9.33 19.77 2.80
C ALA A 316 8.94 20.44 4.13
N LYS A 317 8.43 21.68 4.05
CA LYS A 317 7.95 22.44 5.21
C LYS A 317 6.53 22.92 4.95
N ASP A 318 5.73 22.94 6.01
CA ASP A 318 4.31 23.28 5.95
C ASP A 318 3.62 22.56 4.78
N TRP A 319 3.92 21.27 4.66
CA TRP A 319 3.59 20.45 3.51
C TRP A 319 2.23 19.79 3.68
N TYR A 320 1.41 19.86 2.62
CA TYR A 320 0.20 19.09 2.52
C TYR A 320 0.48 17.88 1.62
N PRO A 321 0.33 16.66 2.15
CA PRO A 321 0.37 15.48 1.31
C PRO A 321 -0.65 15.56 0.18
N PRO A 322 -0.29 15.19 -1.05
CA PRO A 322 -1.21 15.27 -2.18
C PRO A 322 -2.36 14.27 -2.01
N TYR A 323 -3.59 14.74 -2.16
CA TYR A 323 -4.77 13.88 -2.17
C TYR A 323 -4.80 13.01 -3.44
N GLY A 324 -5.09 11.72 -3.31
CA GLY A 324 -5.26 10.80 -4.44
C GLY A 324 -3.97 10.48 -5.22
N ARG A 325 -2.80 10.78 -4.65
CA ARG A 325 -1.49 10.37 -5.17
C ARG A 325 -0.65 9.93 -4.00
N GLU A 326 -0.59 8.64 -3.72
CA GLU A 326 0.24 8.08 -2.66
C GLU A 326 1.71 7.97 -3.08
N LEU A 327 2.60 7.67 -2.12
CA LEU A 327 4.00 7.42 -2.41
C LEU A 327 4.15 6.03 -3.02
N GLU A 328 4.40 5.98 -4.32
CA GLU A 328 4.67 4.76 -5.08
C GLU A 328 6.15 4.68 -5.40
N VAL A 329 6.84 3.64 -4.93
CA VAL A 329 8.27 3.46 -5.13
C VAL A 329 8.53 2.23 -5.98
N LEU A 330 9.11 2.43 -7.16
CA LEU A 330 9.63 1.37 -8.02
C LEU A 330 11.12 1.18 -7.78
N ILE A 331 11.53 -0.05 -7.51
CA ILE A 331 12.93 -0.45 -7.39
C ILE A 331 13.22 -1.49 -8.47
N LEU A 332 14.28 -1.25 -9.25
CA LEU A 332 14.83 -2.24 -10.15
C LEU A 332 15.96 -2.96 -9.45
N ASN A 333 15.70 -4.20 -9.07
CA ASN A 333 16.66 -5.03 -8.37
C ASN A 333 17.63 -5.63 -9.36
N LYS A 334 18.92 -5.30 -9.22
CA LYS A 334 19.93 -5.83 -10.12
C LYS A 334 20.00 -7.35 -9.94
N GLN A 335 19.76 -8.09 -11.01
CA GLN A 335 20.04 -9.53 -11.02
C GLN A 335 21.55 -9.74 -11.07
N ASP A 336 22.04 -10.60 -10.19
CA ASP A 336 23.41 -11.09 -10.29
C ASP A 336 23.49 -11.94 -11.57
N GLN A 337 24.54 -11.78 -12.37
CA GLN A 337 24.68 -12.56 -13.59
C GLN A 337 24.77 -14.04 -13.21
N GLU A 338 23.82 -14.86 -13.67
CA GLU A 338 24.06 -16.30 -13.67
C GLU A 338 25.34 -16.56 -14.48
N PRO A 339 26.32 -17.32 -13.94
CA PRO A 339 27.45 -17.72 -14.75
C PRO A 339 26.91 -18.49 -15.94
N ALA A 340 27.29 -18.05 -17.16
CA ALA A 340 26.91 -18.74 -18.38
C ALA A 340 27.19 -20.23 -18.21
N ALA A 341 26.15 -21.06 -18.27
CA ALA A 341 26.30 -22.51 -18.32
C ALA A 341 27.16 -22.83 -19.55
N GLY A 342 28.41 -23.22 -19.29
CA GLY A 342 29.42 -23.49 -20.31
C GLY A 342 29.22 -24.79 -21.05
#